data_AF-A0A1L3GF75-F1
#
_entry.id   AF-A0A1L3GF75-F1
#
_cell.length_a   1.000
_cell.length_b   1.000
_cell.length_c   1.000
_cell.angle_alpha   90.00
_cell.angle_beta   90.00
_cell.angle_gamma   90.00
#
_symmetry.space_group_name_H-M   'P 1'
#
loop_
_entity.id
_entity.type
_entity.pdbx_description
1 polymer ?
#
loop_
_entity_poly.entity_id
_entity_poly.type
_entity_poly.pdbx_seq_one_letter_code
_entity_poly.pdbx_strand_id
1 'polypeptide(L)'
;MKTVYLLLLFFGIAACAPVLQPRPADSFGENYQEFAKRLVWQDYDSAAGFMAQDYRHDFQEKFPQRGDIRILEIRPEEVLFEDPEQQRAVCLLRIDYYRLPSNTLKNLKIRLEWEFREKGWKIVSPFPDLP
;
A
#
# COMPACT_ATOMS: atom_id res chain seq x y z
N MET A 1 -55.56 5.18 -17.26
CA MET A 1 -55.07 3.79 -17.22
C MET A 1 -53.70 3.59 -17.88
N LYS A 2 -53.34 4.28 -18.97
CA LYS A 2 -52.01 4.16 -19.63
C LYS A 2 -50.80 4.67 -18.80
N THR A 3 -51.01 5.63 -17.90
CA THR A 3 -49.95 6.22 -17.04
C THR A 3 -49.49 5.32 -15.89
N VAL A 4 -50.32 4.37 -15.44
CA VAL A 4 -49.99 3.44 -14.35
C VAL A 4 -49.03 2.34 -14.84
N TYR A 5 -49.17 1.91 -16.10
CA TYR A 5 -48.26 0.94 -16.71
C TYR A 5 -46.86 1.50 -16.98
N LEU A 6 -46.74 2.82 -17.19
CA LEU A 6 -45.44 3.46 -17.39
C LEU A 6 -44.63 3.55 -16.08
N LEU A 7 -45.30 3.75 -14.95
CA LEU A 7 -44.67 3.78 -13.62
C LEU A 7 -44.22 2.38 -13.15
N LEU A 8 -44.98 1.33 -13.50
CA LEU A 8 -44.62 -0.07 -13.19
C LEU A 8 -43.44 -0.59 -14.02
N LEU A 9 -43.25 -0.08 -15.25
CA LEU A 9 -42.11 -0.46 -16.09
C LEU A 9 -40.79 0.17 -15.61
N PHE A 10 -40.83 1.35 -15.00
CA PHE A 10 -39.63 2.04 -14.51
C PHE A 10 -39.09 1.45 -13.20
N PHE A 11 -39.94 0.79 -12.40
CA PHE A 11 -39.56 0.21 -11.10
C PHE A 11 -38.87 -1.16 -11.20
N GLY A 12 -38.91 -1.81 -12.36
CA GLY A 12 -38.36 -3.16 -12.56
C GLY A 12 -36.85 -3.21 -12.84
N ILE A 13 -36.19 -2.06 -13.12
CA ILE A 13 -34.79 -2.04 -13.59
C ILE A 13 -33.79 -1.74 -12.45
N ALA A 14 -34.26 -1.37 -11.25
CA ALA A 14 -33.39 -0.99 -10.14
C ALA A 14 -32.93 -2.18 -9.24
N ALA A 15 -33.34 -3.42 -9.53
CA ALA A 15 -33.34 -4.48 -8.51
C ALA A 15 -32.21 -5.53 -8.59
N CYS A 16 -31.20 -5.42 -9.47
CA CYS A 16 -30.10 -6.39 -9.51
C CYS A 16 -28.75 -5.74 -9.86
N ALA A 17 -28.28 -4.81 -9.03
CA ALA A 17 -26.84 -4.62 -8.92
C ALA A 17 -26.37 -5.50 -7.74
N PRO A 18 -25.59 -6.57 -7.96
CA PRO A 18 -24.94 -7.23 -6.83
C PRO A 18 -24.07 -6.19 -6.13
N VAL A 19 -24.34 -5.94 -4.85
CA VAL A 19 -23.46 -5.14 -4.00
C VAL A 19 -22.15 -5.92 -3.89
N LEU A 20 -21.20 -5.61 -4.78
CA LEU A 20 -19.82 -6.03 -4.64
C LEU A 20 -19.29 -5.38 -3.37
N GLN A 21 -19.15 -6.18 -2.31
CA GLN A 21 -18.44 -5.72 -1.13
C GLN A 21 -16.97 -5.54 -1.53
N PRO A 22 -16.39 -4.34 -1.35
CA PRO A 22 -14.99 -4.11 -1.67
C PRO A 22 -14.11 -5.05 -0.85
N ARG A 23 -13.22 -5.77 -1.51
CA ARG A 23 -12.27 -6.66 -0.84
C ARG A 23 -11.05 -5.86 -0.39
N PRO A 24 -10.38 -6.27 0.70
CA PRO A 24 -9.13 -5.64 1.13
C PRO A 24 -8.12 -5.44 0.00
N ALA A 25 -7.93 -6.46 -0.85
CA ALA A 25 -7.02 -6.42 -2.00
C ALA A 25 -7.28 -5.27 -2.97
N ASP A 26 -8.55 -4.86 -3.14
CA ASP A 26 -8.93 -3.79 -4.07
C ASP A 26 -8.33 -2.43 -3.63
N SER A 27 -8.04 -2.27 -2.33
CA SER A 27 -7.44 -1.06 -1.73
C SER A 27 -5.91 -1.15 -1.51
N PHE A 28 -5.31 -2.32 -1.79
CA PHE A 28 -3.90 -2.55 -1.52
C PHE A 28 -2.99 -1.63 -2.34
N GLY A 29 -3.26 -1.51 -3.64
CA GLY A 29 -2.47 -0.71 -4.56
C GLY A 29 -2.37 0.77 -4.15
N GLU A 30 -3.48 1.36 -3.70
CA GLU A 30 -3.53 2.75 -3.24
C GLU A 30 -2.71 2.95 -1.96
N ASN A 31 -2.84 2.04 -0.99
CA ASN A 31 -2.06 2.09 0.27
C ASN A 31 -0.56 1.97 -0.01
N TYR A 32 -0.18 1.02 -0.86
CA TYR A 32 1.20 0.84 -1.28
C TYR A 32 1.76 2.10 -1.97
N GLN A 33 1.03 2.66 -2.93
CA GLN A 33 1.48 3.84 -3.69
C GLN A 33 1.66 5.05 -2.77
N GLU A 34 0.74 5.26 -1.83
CA GLU A 34 0.87 6.36 -0.89
C GLU A 34 2.07 6.16 0.04
N PHE A 35 2.29 4.95 0.56
CA PHE A 35 3.51 4.64 1.33
C PHE A 35 4.80 4.90 0.54
N ALA A 36 4.87 4.41 -0.70
CA ALA A 36 6.03 4.58 -1.58
C ALA A 36 6.33 6.06 -1.85
N LYS A 37 5.27 6.84 -2.12
CA LYS A 37 5.35 8.28 -2.34
C LYS A 37 5.87 9.03 -1.11
N ARG A 38 5.42 8.68 0.10
CA ARG A 38 5.94 9.27 1.35
C ARG A 38 7.43 9.00 1.53
N LEU A 39 7.89 7.78 1.22
CA LEU A 39 9.32 7.44 1.26
C LEU A 39 10.15 8.25 0.26
N VAL A 40 9.67 8.42 -0.98
CA VAL A 40 10.33 9.26 -2.00
C VAL A 40 10.39 10.73 -1.55
N TRP A 41 9.33 11.23 -0.91
CA TRP A 41 9.27 12.58 -0.38
C TRP A 41 9.99 12.78 0.95
N GLN A 42 10.62 11.73 1.49
CA GLN A 42 11.27 11.75 2.80
C GLN A 42 10.34 12.12 3.97
N ASP A 43 9.04 11.92 3.79
CA ASP A 43 8.01 12.14 4.79
C ASP A 43 7.88 10.89 5.66
N TYR A 44 8.94 10.63 6.44
CA TYR A 44 9.06 9.40 7.23
C TYR A 44 8.03 9.32 8.36
N ASP A 45 7.63 10.46 8.92
CA ASP A 45 6.59 10.52 9.95
C ASP A 45 5.24 10.06 9.40
N SER A 46 4.87 10.48 8.19
CA SER A 46 3.65 9.99 7.56
C SER A 46 3.80 8.55 7.07
N ALA A 47 4.97 8.17 6.54
CA ALA A 47 5.26 6.79 6.11
C ALA A 47 5.15 5.79 7.28
N ALA A 48 5.55 6.20 8.49
CA ALA A 48 5.42 5.41 9.71
C ALA A 48 3.95 5.06 10.06
N GLY A 49 2.98 5.82 9.56
CA GLY A 49 1.56 5.53 9.67
C GLY A 49 1.15 4.22 8.98
N PHE A 50 1.92 3.76 8.00
CA PHE A 50 1.72 2.47 7.31
C PHE A 50 2.34 1.30 8.08
N MET A 51 3.26 1.54 9.02
CA MET A 51 3.80 0.48 9.87
C MET A 51 2.78 0.07 10.95
N ALA A 52 2.72 -1.22 11.24
CA ALA A 52 2.05 -1.72 12.42
C ALA A 52 2.73 -1.16 13.68
N GLN A 53 1.98 -1.10 14.79
CA GLN A 53 2.43 -0.44 16.01
C GLN A 53 3.79 -0.97 16.50
N ASP A 54 4.01 -2.28 16.40
CA ASP A 54 5.22 -2.97 16.85
C ASP A 54 6.48 -2.56 16.08
N TYR A 55 6.33 -2.12 14.82
CA TYR A 55 7.44 -1.72 13.94
C TYR A 55 7.52 -0.21 13.70
N ARG A 56 6.51 0.55 14.15
CA ARG A 56 6.41 1.98 13.86
C ARG A 56 7.55 2.77 14.48
N HIS A 57 7.80 2.55 15.77
CA HIS A 57 8.84 3.28 16.50
C HIS A 57 10.21 3.04 15.89
N ASP A 58 10.56 1.77 15.67
CA ASP A 58 11.81 1.35 15.03
C ASP A 58 12.00 1.99 13.65
N PHE A 59 10.93 2.03 12.84
CA PHE A 59 10.97 2.68 11.54
C PHE A 59 11.22 4.19 11.67
N GLN A 60 10.50 4.88 12.56
CA GLN A 60 10.65 6.33 12.78
C GLN A 60 12.04 6.71 13.28
N GLU A 61 12.65 5.88 14.12
CA GLU A 61 14.00 6.18 14.62
C GLU A 61 15.09 5.85 13.60
N LYS A 62 15.03 4.66 12.98
CA LYS A 62 16.13 4.13 12.15
C LYS A 62 16.15 4.71 10.75
N PHE A 63 14.98 5.02 10.17
CA PHE A 63 14.91 5.43 8.77
C PHE A 63 15.49 6.84 8.52
N PRO A 64 15.21 7.87 9.34
CA PRO A 64 15.77 9.20 9.14
C PRO A 64 17.29 9.27 9.33
N GLN A 65 17.85 8.37 10.14
CA GLN A 65 19.31 8.31 10.40
C GLN A 65 20.12 7.85 9.18
N ARG A 66 19.46 7.48 8.07
CA ARG A 66 20.09 7.03 6.82
C ARG A 66 20.71 8.16 5.99
N GLY A 67 20.57 9.41 6.45
CA GLY A 67 21.35 10.58 6.02
C GLY A 67 21.38 10.79 4.51
N ASP A 68 22.43 10.28 3.87
CA ASP A 68 22.79 10.53 2.47
C ASP A 68 22.00 9.70 1.45
N ILE A 69 21.17 8.75 1.88
CA ILE A 69 20.33 7.96 0.98
C ILE A 69 19.16 8.80 0.45
N ARG A 70 18.95 8.75 -0.87
CA ARG A 70 17.82 9.38 -1.56
C ARG A 70 17.10 8.32 -2.38
N ILE A 71 15.87 8.02 -1.99
CA ILE A 71 15.01 7.10 -2.71
C ILE A 71 14.36 7.87 -3.86
N LEU A 72 14.48 7.32 -5.07
CA LEU A 72 13.86 7.88 -6.26
C LEU A 72 12.54 7.19 -6.57
N GLU A 73 12.51 5.87 -6.38
CA GLU A 73 11.37 5.07 -6.76
C GLU A 73 11.31 3.78 -5.94
N ILE A 74 10.10 3.32 -5.69
CA ILE A 74 9.81 2.01 -5.12
C ILE A 74 8.78 1.38 -6.03
N ARG A 75 9.05 0.17 -6.53
CA ARG A 75 8.13 -0.58 -7.37
C ARG A 75 7.90 -1.98 -6.82
N PRO A 76 6.69 -2.52 -6.91
CA PRO A 76 6.47 -3.93 -6.62
C PRO A 76 7.01 -4.75 -7.80
N GLU A 77 7.85 -5.72 -7.51
CA GLU A 77 8.20 -6.78 -8.46
C GLU A 77 7.16 -7.92 -8.38
N GLU A 78 6.65 -8.18 -7.18
CA GLU A 78 5.65 -9.23 -6.93
C GLU A 78 4.77 -8.87 -5.72
N VAL A 79 3.49 -9.24 -5.80
CA VAL A 79 2.52 -9.15 -4.70
C VAL A 79 1.77 -10.48 -4.61
N LEU A 80 1.90 -11.17 -3.49
CA LEU A 80 1.27 -12.45 -3.22
C LEU A 80 0.29 -12.30 -2.07
N PHE A 81 -1.00 -12.55 -2.31
CA PHE A 81 -1.99 -12.62 -1.24
C PHE A 81 -2.00 -14.02 -0.64
N GLU A 82 -1.86 -14.11 0.68
CA GLU A 82 -1.61 -15.39 1.36
C GLU A 82 -2.89 -16.13 1.79
N ASP A 83 -4.00 -15.41 1.93
CA ASP A 83 -5.28 -15.95 2.40
C ASP A 83 -6.42 -15.74 1.38
N PRO A 84 -7.48 -16.58 1.42
CA PRO A 84 -8.65 -16.45 0.54
C PRO A 84 -9.39 -15.12 0.68
N GLU A 85 -9.39 -14.56 1.89
CA GLU A 85 -9.98 -13.25 2.21
C GLU A 85 -9.13 -12.07 1.70
N GLN A 86 -7.92 -12.37 1.22
CA GLN A 86 -6.89 -11.45 0.73
C GLN A 86 -6.57 -10.33 1.73
N GLN A 87 -6.53 -10.67 3.02
CA GLN A 87 -6.20 -9.76 4.12
C GLN A 87 -4.71 -9.70 4.42
N ARG A 88 -3.90 -10.62 3.89
CA ARG A 88 -2.45 -10.66 4.03
C ARG A 88 -1.79 -10.67 2.68
N ALA A 89 -0.71 -9.92 2.56
CA ALA A 89 0.07 -9.85 1.35
C ALA A 89 1.58 -9.82 1.65
N VAL A 90 2.34 -10.55 0.86
CA VAL A 90 3.80 -10.46 0.81
C VAL A 90 4.18 -9.72 -0.45
N CYS A 91 4.99 -8.68 -0.30
CA CYS A 91 5.47 -7.87 -1.42
C CYS A 91 6.98 -7.94 -1.55
N LEU A 92 7.44 -8.32 -2.74
CA LEU A 92 8.83 -8.12 -3.15
C LEU A 92 8.91 -6.79 -3.88
N LEU A 93 9.69 -5.86 -3.33
CA LEU A 93 9.82 -4.51 -3.86
C LEU A 93 11.24 -4.27 -4.34
N ARG A 94 11.37 -3.49 -5.41
CA ARG A 94 12.65 -2.91 -5.85
C ARG A 94 12.67 -1.42 -5.51
N ILE A 95 13.69 -1.01 -4.76
CA ILE A 95 13.97 0.39 -4.42
C ILE A 95 15.11 0.85 -5.32
N ASP A 96 14.89 1.93 -6.06
CA ASP A 96 15.93 2.64 -6.80
C ASP A 96 16.35 3.87 -5.96
N TYR A 97 17.65 4.01 -5.70
CA TYR A 97 18.19 5.03 -4.81
C TYR A 97 19.60 5.46 -5.22
N TYR A 98 20.06 6.60 -4.70
CA TYR A 98 21.49 6.98 -4.71
C TYR A 98 21.93 7.38 -3.30
N ARG A 99 23.24 7.41 -3.07
CA ARG A 99 23.83 7.84 -1.79
C ARG A 99 24.80 8.98 -2.02
N LEU A 100 24.49 10.14 -1.45
CA LEU A 100 25.35 11.32 -1.52
C LEU A 100 26.76 11.06 -0.94
N PRO A 101 27.79 11.75 -1.48
CA PRO A 101 27.73 12.67 -2.62
C PRO A 101 27.69 11.98 -3.99
N SER A 102 27.69 10.64 -4.05
CA SER A 102 27.59 9.90 -5.30
C SER A 102 26.16 9.94 -5.87
N ASN A 103 26.06 10.21 -7.17
CA ASN A 103 24.80 10.14 -7.92
C ASN A 103 24.63 8.81 -8.67
N THR A 104 25.44 7.79 -8.35
CA THR A 104 25.32 6.47 -8.97
C THR A 104 24.01 5.82 -8.52
N LEU A 105 23.15 5.51 -9.49
CA LEU A 105 21.92 4.79 -9.26
C LEU A 105 22.23 3.38 -8.79
N LYS A 106 21.64 3.01 -7.65
CA LYS A 106 21.67 1.66 -7.07
C LYS A 106 20.25 1.14 -6.96
N ASN A 107 20.14 -0.18 -6.96
CA ASN A 107 18.87 -0.84 -6.66
C ASN A 107 19.04 -1.80 -5.47
N LEU A 108 17.97 -1.98 -4.72
CA LEU A 108 17.88 -2.96 -3.63
C LEU A 108 16.53 -3.65 -3.73
N LYS A 109 16.53 -4.97 -3.54
CA LYS A 109 15.30 -5.74 -3.37
C LYS A 109 14.99 -5.90 -1.89
N ILE A 110 13.75 -5.63 -1.52
CA ILE A 110 13.25 -5.78 -0.15
C ILE A 110 11.97 -6.62 -0.14
N ARG A 111 11.70 -7.26 1.00
CA ARG A 111 10.47 -7.99 1.25
C ARG A 111 9.72 -7.31 2.38
N LEU A 112 8.44 -6.99 2.17
CA LEU A 112 7.54 -6.47 3.19
C LEU A 112 6.32 -7.36 3.31
N GLU A 113 5.89 -7.64 4.53
CA GLU A 113 4.63 -8.30 4.84
C GLU A 113 3.59 -7.27 5.22
N TRP A 114 2.37 -7.45 4.71
CA TRP A 114 1.26 -6.54 4.91
C TRP A 114 0.05 -7.30 5.44
N GLU A 115 -0.70 -6.65 6.33
CA GLU A 115 -1.95 -7.14 6.87
C GLU A 115 -3.00 -6.03 6.83
N PHE A 116 -4.20 -6.34 6.35
CA PHE A 116 -5.35 -5.46 6.39
C PHE A 116 -5.93 -5.44 7.81
N ARG A 117 -5.96 -4.25 8.41
CA ARG A 117 -6.50 -4.03 9.75
C ARG A 117 -7.64 -3.02 9.68
N GLU A 118 -8.28 -2.74 10.81
CA GLU A 118 -9.44 -1.82 10.91
C GLU A 118 -9.21 -0.46 10.22
N LYS A 119 -7.96 0.04 10.20
CA LYS A 119 -7.57 1.33 9.62
C LYS A 119 -6.81 1.20 8.28
N GLY A 120 -7.04 0.11 7.55
CA GLY A 120 -6.39 -0.18 6.26
C GLY A 120 -5.15 -1.08 6.38
N TRP A 121 -4.43 -1.20 5.27
CA TRP A 121 -3.23 -2.04 5.16
C TRP A 121 -2.08 -1.51 6.03
N LYS A 122 -1.42 -2.42 6.75
CA LYS A 122 -0.26 -2.15 7.60
C LYS A 122 0.89 -3.09 7.30
N ILE A 123 2.10 -2.56 7.31
CA ILE A 123 3.33 -3.34 7.22
C ILE A 123 3.57 -4.00 8.58
N VAL A 124 3.58 -5.33 8.59
CA VAL A 124 3.73 -6.20 9.76
C VAL A 124 5.07 -6.92 9.79
N SER A 125 6.04 -6.41 9.06
CA SER A 125 7.43 -6.84 9.09
C SER A 125 8.35 -5.68 9.45
N PRO A 126 9.54 -5.93 10.01
CA PRO A 126 10.56 -4.88 10.14
C PRO A 126 10.93 -4.34 8.77
N PHE A 127 11.11 -3.02 8.67
CA PHE A 127 11.63 -2.43 7.44
C PHE A 127 13.14 -2.68 7.35
N PRO A 128 13.65 -3.23 6.24
CA PRO A 128 15.06 -3.62 6.15
C PRO A 128 16.00 -2.42 6.12
N ASP A 129 17.26 -2.66 6.50
CA ASP A 129 18.31 -1.67 6.38
C ASP A 129 18.68 -1.44 4.91
N LEU A 130 18.85 -0.17 4.55
CA LEU A 130 19.34 0.22 3.22
C LEU A 130 20.88 0.33 3.29
N PRO A 131 21.60 -0.27 2.32
CA PRO A 131 23.06 -0.36 2.37
C PRO A 131 23.76 0.95 2.03
#